data_AF-A0A2E6AGS7-F1
#
_entry.id   AF-A0A2E6AGS7-F1
#
_cell.length_a   1.000
_cell.length_b   1.000
_cell.length_c   1.000
_cell.angle_alpha   90.00
_cell.angle_beta   90.00
_cell.angle_gamma   90.00
#
_symmetry.space_group_name_H-M   'P 1'
#
loop_
_entity.id
_entity.type
_entity.pdbx_description
1 polymer ?
#
loop_
_entity_poly.entity_id
_entity_poly.type
_entity_poly.pdbx_seq_one_letter_code
_entity_poly.pdbx_strand_id
1 'polypeptide(L)'
;MEVTQLPHLNASLNAVATVLLLVGVRFIRRGRETAHKRTMLACFGVSIAFLVSYCIYHLNAGQTSFPTYPPLWIRLVYFLILFSHVVLAAVVPILAVVTIVLGLLDKRLLHRRVAKITYPIWLYVSVTGVLVYLALYQIFPPR
;
A
#
# COMPACT_ATOMS: atom_id res chain seq x y z
N MET A 1 9.12 -7.97 -19.38
CA MET A 1 8.39 -8.56 -18.24
C MET A 1 7.05 -8.99 -18.77
N GLU A 2 6.66 -10.25 -18.57
CA GLU A 2 5.31 -10.69 -18.91
C GLU A 2 4.30 -10.08 -17.94
N VAL A 3 3.10 -9.76 -18.44
CA VAL A 3 2.01 -9.16 -17.64
C VAL A 3 1.63 -10.03 -16.43
N THR A 4 1.83 -11.35 -16.54
CA THR A 4 1.65 -12.36 -15.49
C THR A 4 2.54 -12.17 -14.26
N GLN A 5 3.68 -11.49 -14.39
CA GLN A 5 4.61 -11.26 -13.27
C GLN A 5 4.27 -10.00 -12.44
N LEU A 6 3.43 -9.10 -12.98
CA LEU A 6 3.11 -7.83 -12.34
C LEU A 6 2.39 -7.97 -10.99
N PRO A 7 1.52 -8.97 -10.73
CA PRO A 7 0.94 -9.18 -9.41
C PRO A 7 1.99 -9.47 -8.32
N HIS A 8 3.01 -10.27 -8.65
CA HIS A 8 4.13 -10.57 -7.75
C HIS A 8 4.96 -9.32 -7.44
N LEU A 9 5.23 -8.50 -8.46
CA LEU A 9 5.90 -7.21 -8.31
C LEU A 9 5.06 -6.25 -7.45
N ASN A 10 3.76 -6.18 -7.69
CA ASN A 10 2.84 -5.32 -6.95
C ASN A 10 2.81 -5.68 -5.46
N ALA A 11 2.79 -6.97 -5.15
CA ALA A 11 2.85 -7.45 -3.77
C ALA A 11 4.19 -7.16 -3.10
N SER A 12 5.32 -7.36 -3.80
CA SER A 12 6.64 -7.07 -3.26
C SER A 12 6.84 -5.57 -3.00
N LEU A 13 6.37 -4.70 -3.90
CA LEU A 13 6.41 -3.25 -3.71
C LEU A 13 5.57 -2.81 -2.49
N ASN A 14 4.39 -3.39 -2.27
CA ASN A 14 3.59 -3.12 -1.06
C ASN A 14 4.26 -3.63 0.22
N ALA A 15 4.90 -4.80 0.17
CA ALA A 15 5.67 -5.33 1.30
C ALA A 15 6.83 -4.40 1.65
N VAL A 16 7.58 -3.92 0.63
CA VAL A 16 8.66 -2.94 0.82
C VAL A 16 8.11 -1.63 1.39
N ALA A 17 7.00 -1.10 0.86
CA ALA A 17 6.35 0.09 1.39
C ALA A 17 5.96 -0.08 2.88
N THR A 18 5.38 -1.23 3.23
CA THR A 18 5.04 -1.58 4.63
C THR A 18 6.27 -1.50 5.54
N VAL A 19 7.38 -2.12 5.14
CA VAL A 19 8.62 -2.09 5.91
C VAL A 19 9.15 -0.66 6.04
N LEU A 20 9.16 0.11 4.95
CA LEU A 20 9.62 1.50 4.98
C LEU A 20 8.76 2.38 5.89
N LEU A 21 7.44 2.20 5.93
CA LEU A 21 6.54 2.92 6.85
C LEU A 21 6.88 2.61 8.31
N LEU A 22 7.05 1.34 8.66
CA LEU A 22 7.41 0.90 10.01
C LEU A 22 8.78 1.48 10.44
N VAL A 23 9.77 1.41 9.56
CA VAL A 23 11.11 1.97 9.79
C VAL A 23 11.06 3.49 9.89
N GLY A 24 10.28 4.15 9.03
CA GLY A 24 10.09 5.60 9.04
C GLY A 24 9.54 6.10 10.36
N VAL A 25 8.53 5.42 10.91
CA VAL A 25 7.98 5.74 12.25
C VAL A 25 8.98 5.40 13.37
N ARG A 26 9.76 4.32 13.23
CA ARG A 26 10.83 4.01 14.18
C ARG A 26 11.87 5.14 14.25
N PHE A 27 12.24 5.74 13.12
CA PHE A 27 13.21 6.83 13.06
C PHE A 27 12.70 8.11 13.74
N ILE A 28 11.48 8.54 13.46
CA ILE A 28 10.95 9.76 14.09
C ILE A 28 10.74 9.58 15.60
N ARG A 29 10.34 8.38 16.06
CA ARG A 29 10.28 8.05 17.49
C ARG A 29 11.64 8.09 18.19
N ARG A 30 12.74 7.96 17.44
CA ARG A 30 14.13 8.09 17.94
C ARG A 30 14.71 9.48 17.71
N GLY A 31 13.90 10.47 17.29
CA GLY A 31 14.36 11.82 16.98
C GLY A 31 15.23 11.94 15.72
N ARG A 32 15.33 10.88 14.90
CA ARG A 32 16.16 10.88 13.68
C ARG A 32 15.39 11.46 12.50
N GLU A 33 15.18 12.78 12.49
CA GLU A 33 14.36 13.49 11.49
C GLU A 33 14.85 13.29 10.05
N THR A 34 16.16 13.42 9.79
CA THR A 34 16.73 13.25 8.45
C THR A 34 16.53 11.84 7.91
N ALA A 35 16.71 10.82 8.77
CA ALA A 35 16.49 9.43 8.40
C ALA A 35 15.00 9.17 8.12
N HIS A 36 14.10 9.68 8.97
CA HIS A 36 12.67 9.63 8.75
C HIS A 36 12.29 10.23 7.38
N LYS A 37 12.75 11.46 7.08
CA LYS A 37 12.47 12.14 5.81
C LYS A 37 12.91 11.30 4.61
N ARG A 38 14.14 10.80 4.61
CA ARG A 38 14.67 9.96 3.51
C ARG A 38 13.85 8.68 3.34
N THR A 39 13.50 8.01 4.45
CA THR A 39 12.69 6.79 4.42
C THR A 39 11.27 7.05 3.91
N MET A 40 10.63 8.15 4.33
CA MET A 40 9.28 8.48 3.85
C MET A 40 9.27 8.85 2.36
N LEU A 41 10.29 9.54 1.85
CA LEU A 41 10.43 9.82 0.43
C LEU A 41 10.68 8.55 -0.38
N ALA A 42 11.51 7.62 0.11
CA ALA A 42 11.71 6.32 -0.52
C ALA A 42 10.41 5.50 -0.53
N CYS A 43 9.66 5.48 0.57
CA CYS A 43 8.35 4.81 0.66
C CYS A 43 7.35 5.37 -0.36
N PHE A 44 7.34 6.69 -0.53
CA PHE A 44 6.50 7.35 -1.52
C PHE A 44 6.90 6.98 -2.95
N GLY A 45 8.20 6.96 -3.25
CA GLY A 45 8.71 6.49 -4.55
C GLY A 45 8.31 5.04 -4.85
N VAL A 46 8.43 4.13 -3.87
CA VAL A 46 7.97 2.73 -4.00
C VAL A 46 6.46 2.65 -4.24
N SER A 47 5.67 3.50 -3.56
CA SER A 47 4.21 3.54 -3.74
C SER A 47 3.81 4.06 -5.13
N ILE A 48 4.56 5.01 -5.70
CA ILE A 48 4.38 5.46 -7.09
C ILE A 48 4.70 4.31 -8.05
N ALA A 49 5.83 3.62 -7.86
CA ALA A 49 6.20 2.47 -8.69
C ALA A 49 5.13 1.37 -8.65
N PHE A 50 4.57 1.10 -7.46
CA PHE A 50 3.45 0.20 -7.29
C PHE A 50 2.23 0.67 -8.09
N LEU A 51 1.83 1.94 -7.97
CA LEU A 51 0.65 2.46 -8.66
C LEU A 51 0.79 2.37 -10.18
N VAL A 52 1.97 2.72 -10.72
CA VAL A 52 2.26 2.60 -12.16
C VAL A 52 2.16 1.15 -12.61
N SER A 53 2.82 0.23 -11.89
CA SER A 53 2.77 -1.21 -12.19
C SER A 53 1.34 -1.79 -12.09
N TYR A 54 0.57 -1.36 -11.09
CA TYR A 54 -0.83 -1.73 -10.90
C TYR A 54 -1.71 -1.26 -12.06
N CYS A 55 -1.58 0.00 -12.48
CA CYS A 55 -2.31 0.53 -13.63
C CYS A 55 -1.96 -0.23 -14.91
N ILE A 56 -0.68 -0.50 -15.17
CA ILE A 56 -0.25 -1.28 -16.33
C ILE A 56 -0.88 -2.67 -16.29
N TYR A 57 -0.83 -3.38 -15.16
CA TYR A 57 -1.47 -4.68 -15.02
C TYR A 57 -2.97 -4.61 -15.31
N HIS A 58 -3.69 -3.68 -14.67
CA HIS A 58 -5.14 -3.61 -14.77
C HIS A 58 -5.64 -3.21 -16.17
N LEU A 59 -4.85 -2.42 -16.91
CA LEU A 59 -5.17 -2.06 -18.30
C LEU A 59 -4.93 -3.20 -19.30
N ASN A 60 -4.09 -4.19 -18.97
CA ASN A 60 -3.67 -5.25 -19.90
C ASN A 60 -4.15 -6.66 -19.53
N ALA A 61 -4.35 -6.96 -18.24
CA ALA A 61 -4.58 -8.33 -17.76
C ALA A 61 -6.05 -8.71 -17.54
N GLY A 62 -6.98 -7.75 -17.64
CA GLY A 62 -8.38 -7.97 -17.24
C GLY A 62 -8.55 -8.18 -15.72
N GLN A 63 -9.76 -8.55 -15.30
CA GLN A 63 -10.07 -8.80 -13.88
C GLN A 63 -9.92 -10.28 -13.52
N THR A 64 -9.01 -10.59 -12.59
CA THR A 64 -8.92 -11.91 -11.95
C THR A 64 -10.03 -12.08 -10.93
N SER A 65 -10.93 -13.02 -11.17
CA SER A 65 -12.04 -13.32 -10.26
C SER A 65 -11.60 -14.20 -9.09
N PHE A 66 -12.06 -13.89 -7.87
CA PHE A 66 -11.83 -14.76 -6.72
C PHE A 66 -12.62 -16.07 -6.89
N PRO A 67 -12.00 -17.25 -6.68
CA PRO A 67 -12.65 -18.52 -6.96
C PRO A 67 -13.91 -18.76 -6.12
N THR A 68 -14.82 -19.59 -6.63
CA THR A 68 -16.11 -19.93 -6.00
C THR A 68 -16.04 -21.12 -5.05
N TYR A 69 -14.99 -21.95 -5.11
CA TYR A 69 -14.82 -23.13 -4.27
C TYR A 69 -14.55 -22.88 -2.77
N PRO A 70 -13.95 -21.76 -2.32
CA PRO A 70 -13.79 -21.50 -0.89
C PRO A 70 -15.15 -21.26 -0.20
N PRO A 71 -15.26 -21.59 1.10
CA PRO A 71 -16.45 -21.27 1.89
C PRO A 71 -16.89 -19.81 1.76
N LEU A 72 -18.22 -19.58 1.78
CA LEU A 72 -18.81 -18.25 1.59
C LEU A 72 -18.23 -17.19 2.54
N TRP A 73 -17.97 -17.55 3.80
CA TRP A 73 -17.41 -16.65 4.79
C TRP A 73 -16.00 -16.15 4.42
N ILE A 74 -15.16 -16.98 3.77
CA ILE A 74 -13.82 -16.56 3.29
C ILE A 74 -13.96 -15.54 2.17
N ARG A 75 -14.88 -15.78 1.23
CA ARG A 75 -15.15 -14.88 0.12
C ARG A 75 -15.64 -13.53 0.63
N LEU A 76 -16.55 -13.51 1.61
CA LEU A 76 -17.04 -12.29 2.23
C LEU A 76 -15.92 -11.50 2.90
N VAL A 77 -15.04 -12.15 3.67
CA VAL A 77 -13.88 -11.50 4.29
C VAL A 77 -12.93 -10.94 3.22
N TYR A 78 -12.64 -11.72 2.17
CA TYR A 78 -11.81 -11.26 1.06
C TYR A 78 -12.38 -10.01 0.39
N PHE A 79 -13.67 -10.03 0.01
CA PHE A 79 -14.30 -8.88 -0.65
C PHE A 79 -14.42 -7.67 0.27
N LEU A 80 -14.65 -7.87 1.57
CA LEU A 80 -14.65 -6.79 2.55
C LEU A 80 -13.28 -6.10 2.61
N ILE A 81 -12.20 -6.90 2.71
CA ILE A 81 -10.82 -6.38 2.72
C ILE A 81 -10.47 -5.73 1.39
N LEU A 82 -10.84 -6.33 0.26
CA LEU A 82 -10.56 -5.80 -1.06
C LEU A 82 -11.27 -4.46 -1.26
N PHE A 83 -12.55 -4.37 -0.89
CA PHE A 83 -13.34 -3.16 -1.00
C PHE A 83 -12.74 -2.03 -0.14
N SER A 84 -12.48 -2.29 1.14
CA SER A 84 -11.87 -1.29 2.03
C SER A 84 -10.48 -0.89 1.57
N HIS A 85 -9.67 -1.84 1.10
CA HIS A 85 -8.34 -1.58 0.54
C HIS A 85 -8.42 -0.61 -0.64
N VAL A 86 -9.26 -0.89 -1.65
CA VAL A 86 -9.35 -0.06 -2.86
C VAL A 86 -9.84 1.35 -2.53
N VAL A 87 -10.88 1.47 -1.70
CA VAL A 87 -11.42 2.79 -1.28
C VAL A 87 -10.37 3.61 -0.54
N LEU A 88 -9.67 2.99 0.42
CA LEU A 88 -8.63 3.69 1.18
C LEU A 88 -7.39 3.97 0.32
N ALA A 89 -7.02 3.06 -0.59
CA ALA A 89 -5.90 3.23 -1.51
C ALA A 89 -6.08 4.44 -2.43
N ALA A 90 -7.31 4.75 -2.86
CA ALA A 90 -7.59 5.95 -3.65
C ALA A 90 -7.28 7.26 -2.89
N VAL A 91 -7.44 7.25 -1.57
CA VAL A 91 -7.22 8.42 -0.70
C VAL A 91 -5.74 8.59 -0.32
N VAL A 92 -4.97 7.49 -0.24
CA VAL A 92 -3.57 7.48 0.21
C VAL A 92 -2.66 8.43 -0.59
N PRO A 93 -2.66 8.47 -1.94
CA PRO A 93 -1.79 9.36 -2.70
C PRO A 93 -1.95 10.83 -2.31
N ILE A 94 -3.20 11.28 -2.14
CA ILE A 94 -3.51 12.66 -1.76
C ILE A 94 -2.97 12.94 -0.34
N LEU A 95 -3.28 12.05 0.61
CA LEU A 95 -2.83 12.20 2.00
C LEU A 95 -1.30 12.14 2.12
N ALA A 96 -0.64 11.25 1.36
CA ALA A 96 0.80 11.10 1.35
C ALA A 96 1.49 12.36 0.82
N VAL A 97 1.01 12.91 -0.30
CA VAL A 97 1.53 14.16 -0.87
C VAL A 97 1.36 15.31 0.12
N VAL A 98 0.16 15.50 0.68
CA VAL A 98 -0.08 16.56 1.69
C VAL A 98 0.86 16.41 2.89
N THR A 99 1.01 15.20 3.41
CA THR A 99 1.87 14.93 4.58
C THR A 99 3.34 15.22 4.28
N ILE A 100 3.82 14.83 3.10
CA ILE A 100 5.20 15.06 2.66
C ILE A 100 5.44 16.55 2.45
N VAL A 101 4.56 17.25 1.73
CA VAL A 101 4.67 18.70 1.49
C VAL A 101 4.71 19.46 2.82
N LEU A 102 3.83 19.14 3.77
CA LEU A 102 3.86 19.75 5.11
C LEU A 102 5.18 19.49 5.84
N GLY A 103 5.77 18.30 5.65
CA GLY A 103 7.09 17.96 6.20
C GLY A 103 8.24 18.69 5.50
N LEU A 104 8.14 18.94 4.20
CA LEU A 104 9.14 19.69 3.42
C LEU A 104 9.11 21.19 3.70
N LEU A 105 7.91 21.74 3.96
CA LEU A 105 7.71 23.14 4.36
C LEU A 105 7.96 23.40 5.86
N ASP A 106 8.45 22.40 6.59
CA ASP A 106 8.69 22.43 8.04
C ASP A 106 7.46 22.88 8.87
N LYS A 107 6.24 22.61 8.39
CA LYS A 107 4.99 22.87 9.10
C LYS A 107 4.71 21.75 10.12
N ARG A 108 5.57 21.63 11.12
CA ARG A 108 5.66 20.50 12.07
C ARG A 108 4.33 20.13 12.75
N LEU A 109 3.59 21.12 13.25
CA LEU A 109 2.31 20.88 13.95
C LEU A 109 1.25 20.27 13.02
N LEU A 110 1.11 20.83 11.82
CA LEU A 110 0.18 20.34 10.80
C LEU A 110 0.62 18.98 10.28
N HIS A 111 1.90 18.81 9.96
CA HIS A 111 2.46 17.52 9.56
C HIS A 111 2.13 16.43 10.57
N ARG A 112 2.36 16.65 11.87
CA ARG A 112 2.03 15.68 12.93
C ARG A 112 0.53 15.36 13.00
N ARG A 113 -0.33 16.37 12.83
CA ARG A 113 -1.79 16.16 12.87
C ARG A 113 -2.26 15.30 11.70
N VAL A 114 -1.81 15.61 10.48
CA VAL A 114 -2.16 14.86 9.27
C VAL A 114 -1.52 13.47 9.29
N ALA A 115 -0.24 13.36 9.66
CA ALA A 115 0.49 12.10 9.71
C ALA A 115 -0.14 11.06 10.66
N LYS A 116 -0.80 11.49 11.76
CA LYS A 116 -1.54 10.58 12.65
C LYS A 116 -2.71 9.88 11.97
N ILE A 117 -3.26 10.47 10.90
CA ILE A 117 -4.34 9.90 10.09
C ILE A 117 -3.75 9.18 8.88
N THR A 118 -2.80 9.80 8.18
CA THR A 118 -2.18 9.24 6.98
C THR A 118 -1.42 7.95 7.26
N TYR A 119 -0.63 7.89 8.33
CA TYR A 119 0.18 6.72 8.65
C TYR A 119 -0.63 5.42 8.81
N PRO A 120 -1.67 5.35 9.67
CA PRO A 120 -2.42 4.10 9.84
C PRO A 120 -3.15 3.69 8.55
N ILE A 121 -3.69 4.63 7.79
CA ILE A 121 -4.37 4.34 6.51
C ILE A 121 -3.36 3.79 5.50
N TRP A 122 -2.21 4.46 5.34
CA TRP A 122 -1.18 4.04 4.41
C TRP A 122 -0.63 2.65 4.78
N LEU A 123 -0.36 2.42 6.06
CA LEU A 123 0.09 1.12 6.54
C LEU A 123 -0.96 0.03 6.30
N TYR A 124 -2.24 0.31 6.59
CA TYR A 124 -3.33 -0.62 6.35
C TYR A 124 -3.40 -1.03 4.87
N VAL A 125 -3.37 -0.05 3.95
CA VAL A 125 -3.41 -0.30 2.51
C VAL A 125 -2.20 -1.13 2.08
N SER A 126 -0.98 -0.79 2.50
CA SER A 126 0.21 -1.56 2.11
C SER A 126 0.19 -3.01 2.63
N VAL A 127 -0.27 -3.25 3.86
CA VAL A 127 -0.39 -4.62 4.41
C VAL A 127 -1.48 -5.40 3.69
N THR A 128 -2.67 -4.81 3.52
CA THR A 128 -3.80 -5.47 2.88
C THR A 128 -3.55 -5.76 1.40
N GLY A 129 -2.76 -4.95 0.70
CA GLY A 129 -2.34 -5.24 -0.68
C GLY A 129 -1.56 -6.56 -0.78
N VAL A 130 -0.68 -6.85 0.19
CA VAL A 130 0.03 -8.13 0.26
C VAL A 130 -0.94 -9.27 0.59
N LEU A 131 -1.86 -9.05 1.54
CA LEU A 131 -2.84 -10.07 1.93
C LEU A 131 -3.78 -10.47 0.79
N VAL A 132 -4.27 -9.49 0.01
CA VAL A 132 -5.11 -9.73 -1.17
C VAL A 132 -4.34 -10.58 -2.19
N TYR A 133 -3.07 -10.25 -2.44
CA TYR A 133 -2.22 -11.05 -3.32
C TYR A 133 -2.03 -12.48 -2.79
N LEU A 134 -1.71 -12.66 -1.51
CA LEU A 134 -1.53 -14.00 -0.92
C LEU A 134 -2.82 -14.82 -1.01
N ALA A 135 -3.96 -14.21 -0.72
CA ALA A 135 -5.26 -14.86 -0.82
C ALA A 135 -5.54 -15.35 -2.25
N LEU A 136 -5.27 -14.52 -3.26
CA LEU A 136 -5.62 -14.84 -4.64
C LEU A 136 -4.59 -15.73 -5.34
N TYR A 137 -3.30 -15.63 -5.04
CA TYR A 137 -2.24 -16.34 -5.79
C TYR A 137 -1.58 -17.50 -5.04
N GLN A 138 -1.63 -17.53 -3.71
CA GLN A 138 -0.94 -18.55 -2.91
C GLN A 138 -1.91 -19.47 -2.17
N ILE A 139 -2.95 -18.89 -1.58
CA ILE A 139 -3.93 -19.65 -0.77
C ILE A 139 -5.04 -20.20 -1.65
N PHE A 140 -5.59 -19.36 -2.52
CA PHE A 140 -6.68 -19.72 -3.42
C PHE A 140 -6.34 -19.41 -4.88
N PRO A 141 -5.31 -20.05 -5.45
CA PRO A 141 -4.90 -19.80 -6.83
C PRO A 141 -6.09 -20.03 -7.78
N PRO A 142 -6.33 -19.12 -8.75
CA PRO A 142 -7.30 -19.37 -9.81
C PRO A 142 -6.87 -20.61 -10.59
N ARG A 143 -7.77 -21.58 -10.71
CA ARG A 143 -7.59 -22.81 -11.49
C ARG A 143 -8.15 -22.62 -12.88
#